data_AF-A0A1M6GXR8-F1
#
_entry.id   AF-A0A1M6GXR8-F1
#
_cell.length_a   1.000
_cell.length_b   1.000
_cell.length_c   1.000
_cell.angle_alpha   90.00
_cell.angle_beta   90.00
_cell.angle_gamma   90.00
#
_symmetry.space_group_name_H-M   'P 1'
#
loop_
_entity.id
_entity.type
_entity.pdbx_description
1 polymer ?
#
loop_
_entity_poly.entity_id
_entity_poly.type
_entity_poly.pdbx_seq_one_letter_code
_entity_poly.pdbx_strand_id
1 'polypeptide(L)'
;MFMKQKITFLLFLISGITLAQIPAGYYNTATGSGAVLKTQLYNIIKGHTNNGYDGLYTTYQTSDIDSFYENDGTIMDMYSERPTAADPYNYGSGPSQRCGNYSSEGDCYNREHIIPQSTFSSANPMVADAHFITPTDGKVNGMRSNYPHGNVATASWTSLNGGKLGSSAVSGYTGTVFEPINEFKGDIARMYFYFVTRYENTVSGYSYAAFSGNTFPALDSAFLSMLMTWHNNDPVSAFEITRNNAIYARQGNRNPYIDHPEYVAMVWGGGSCPADSVAPSVPTTLTSTGNSSSTISLTWGASTDNTAVTNYDVYVNGVKWASSGGTTSITLSGLDPSTTYSIYVVAKDCQNNVSSPSNTINVNTAAPGTCSSNVNETFETIPANSSAYTTNSWTTGGITWTATDSRTDQTITSRAITVRNGTLSATAFAEGIGSLTVKTQLKFAGSSGSFNLKVNGTTVGTIPYSSTATSTTISNINIPGNVIISFEDNSTTTNRVAFDDLTWICFATLSTENFTENTFSIYPNPSNGNFRIEYDPAIGNINVEIFSAIGQKVFEKQNINDTNISTNNLQKGIYLLKITNDSKSIVKKIVIN
;
A
#
# COMPACT_ATOMS: atom_id res chain seq x y z
N MET A 1 41.04 41.95 19.98
CA MET A 1 40.79 41.27 18.69
C MET A 1 41.04 39.79 18.90
N PHE A 2 40.00 39.01 19.20
CA PHE A 2 40.03 37.54 19.14
C PHE A 2 38.66 37.04 18.67
N MET A 3 38.73 36.03 17.83
CA MET A 3 37.82 35.68 16.74
C MET A 3 36.59 34.91 17.25
N LYS A 4 35.37 35.34 16.87
CA LYS A 4 34.15 34.54 17.06
C LYS A 4 34.07 33.46 15.98
N GLN A 5 34.19 32.19 16.37
CA GLN A 5 33.90 31.06 15.49
C GLN A 5 32.40 31.02 15.19
N LYS A 6 32.05 31.12 13.90
CA LYS A 6 30.70 30.84 13.41
C LYS A 6 30.62 29.36 13.07
N ILE A 7 29.79 28.62 13.79
CA ILE A 7 29.41 27.25 13.45
C ILE A 7 28.29 27.33 12.42
N THR A 8 28.60 26.97 11.17
CA THR A 8 27.61 26.91 10.09
C THR A 8 26.96 25.53 10.11
N PHE A 9 25.66 25.47 10.42
CA PHE A 9 24.84 24.26 10.27
C PHE A 9 24.56 24.05 8.77
N LEU A 10 25.17 23.03 8.19
CA LEU A 10 24.85 22.58 6.84
C LEU A 10 23.64 21.65 6.92
N LEU A 11 22.44 22.16 6.62
CA LEU A 11 21.25 21.33 6.45
C LEU A 11 21.40 20.55 5.14
N PHE A 12 21.66 19.24 5.23
CA PHE A 12 21.50 18.34 4.10
C PHE A 12 20.00 18.16 3.85
N LEU A 13 19.46 18.90 2.88
CA LEU A 13 18.16 18.60 2.29
C LEU A 13 18.34 17.36 1.40
N ILE A 14 18.05 16.18 1.96
CA ILE A 14 17.87 14.96 1.16
C ILE A 14 16.48 15.08 0.53
N SER A 15 16.43 15.60 -0.69
CA SER A 15 15.25 15.48 -1.56
C SER A 15 15.10 14.01 -1.95
N GLY A 16 14.29 13.27 -1.20
CA GLY A 16 13.85 11.94 -1.60
C GLY A 16 13.01 12.06 -2.87
N ILE A 17 13.49 11.46 -3.96
CA ILE A 17 12.67 11.27 -5.16
C ILE A 17 11.63 10.22 -4.77
N THR A 18 10.42 10.65 -4.43
CA THR A 18 9.28 9.75 -4.25
C THR A 18 8.89 9.23 -5.63
N LEU A 19 9.34 8.03 -6.00
CA LEU A 19 8.71 7.29 -7.09
C LEU A 19 7.26 7.06 -6.66
N ALA A 20 6.31 7.70 -7.33
CA ALA A 20 4.90 7.55 -7.03
C ALA A 20 4.43 6.15 -7.47
N GLN A 21 4.60 5.16 -6.60
CA GLN A 21 4.10 3.80 -6.77
C GLN A 21 2.57 3.76 -6.86
N ILE A 22 2.02 2.66 -7.42
CA ILE A 22 0.58 2.37 -7.38
C ILE A 22 0.08 2.56 -5.95
N PRO A 23 -0.95 3.39 -5.70
CA PRO A 23 -1.48 3.57 -4.35
C PRO A 23 -1.87 2.22 -3.74
N ALA A 24 -1.53 2.01 -2.47
CA ALA A 24 -1.85 0.75 -1.80
C ALA A 24 -3.35 0.44 -1.90
N GLY A 25 -3.67 -0.75 -2.41
CA GLY A 25 -5.05 -1.21 -2.58
C GLY A 25 -5.82 -0.61 -3.76
N TYR A 26 -5.18 0.17 -4.65
CA TYR A 26 -5.85 0.83 -5.78
C TYR A 26 -6.63 -0.15 -6.68
N TYR A 27 -6.12 -1.37 -6.87
CA TYR A 27 -6.72 -2.41 -7.71
C TYR A 27 -7.41 -3.55 -6.92
N ASN A 28 -7.66 -3.39 -5.61
CA ASN A 28 -8.22 -4.47 -4.77
C ASN A 28 -9.57 -5.04 -5.26
N THR A 29 -10.33 -4.27 -6.03
CA THR A 29 -11.62 -4.70 -6.58
C THR A 29 -11.52 -5.34 -7.97
N ALA A 30 -10.35 -5.31 -8.62
CA ALA A 30 -10.09 -5.90 -9.93
C ALA A 30 -9.73 -7.39 -9.81
N THR A 31 -10.75 -8.21 -9.59
CA THR A 31 -10.61 -9.65 -9.23
C THR A 31 -11.18 -10.61 -10.28
N GLY A 32 -11.96 -10.10 -11.24
CA GLY A 32 -12.62 -10.90 -12.26
C GLY A 32 -11.73 -11.21 -13.48
N SER A 33 -12.37 -11.65 -14.55
CA SER A 33 -11.79 -11.75 -15.89
C SER A 33 -12.83 -11.35 -16.95
N GLY A 34 -12.42 -11.25 -18.21
CA GLY A 34 -13.32 -10.90 -19.32
C GLY A 34 -13.98 -9.54 -19.13
N ALA A 35 -15.27 -9.48 -19.49
CA ALA A 35 -16.10 -8.29 -19.30
C ALA A 35 -16.22 -7.86 -17.83
N VAL A 36 -16.20 -8.81 -16.88
CA VAL A 36 -16.31 -8.50 -15.45
C VAL A 36 -15.10 -7.70 -14.98
N LEU A 37 -13.88 -8.12 -15.35
CA LEU A 37 -12.67 -7.38 -15.02
C LEU A 37 -12.67 -6.00 -15.69
N LYS A 38 -13.07 -5.91 -16.97
CA LYS A 38 -13.15 -4.63 -17.67
C LYS A 38 -14.07 -3.63 -16.93
N THR A 39 -15.24 -4.08 -16.50
CA THR A 39 -16.18 -3.24 -15.72
C THR A 39 -15.64 -2.89 -14.33
N GLN A 40 -14.92 -3.79 -13.65
CA GLN A 40 -14.25 -3.47 -12.38
C GLN A 40 -13.18 -2.39 -12.57
N LEU A 41 -12.33 -2.53 -13.59
CA LEU A 41 -11.32 -1.54 -13.95
C LEU A 41 -11.96 -0.20 -14.32
N TYR A 42 -13.04 -0.19 -15.13
CA TYR A 42 -13.84 0.99 -15.41
C TYR A 42 -14.26 1.68 -14.10
N ASN A 43 -14.81 0.94 -13.13
CA ASN A 43 -15.25 1.53 -11.87
C ASN A 43 -14.11 2.14 -11.05
N ILE A 44 -12.89 1.60 -11.15
CA ILE A 44 -11.69 2.16 -10.52
C ILE A 44 -11.27 3.47 -11.20
N ILE A 45 -11.21 3.49 -12.54
CA ILE A 45 -10.59 4.60 -13.30
C ILE A 45 -11.58 5.63 -13.85
N LYS A 46 -12.90 5.40 -13.76
CA LYS A 46 -13.94 6.29 -14.33
C LYS A 46 -13.97 7.69 -13.77
N GLY A 47 -13.40 7.92 -12.59
CA GLY A 47 -13.27 9.25 -11.99
C GLY A 47 -11.87 9.80 -12.24
N HIS A 48 -11.76 10.99 -12.83
CA HIS A 48 -10.49 11.71 -12.94
C HIS A 48 -10.71 13.22 -12.93
N THR A 49 -9.67 13.96 -12.56
CA THR A 49 -9.60 15.42 -12.61
C THR A 49 -9.36 15.88 -14.04
N ASN A 50 -10.35 16.54 -14.64
CA ASN A 50 -10.20 17.18 -15.94
C ASN A 50 -9.45 18.52 -15.75
N ASN A 51 -8.19 18.55 -16.17
CA ASN A 51 -7.33 19.74 -16.09
C ASN A 51 -7.52 20.71 -17.28
N GLY A 52 -8.49 20.43 -18.17
CA GLY A 52 -8.75 21.19 -19.37
C GLY A 52 -7.74 20.92 -20.50
N TYR A 53 -8.13 21.27 -21.72
CA TYR A 53 -7.35 20.96 -22.92
C TYR A 53 -5.98 21.63 -22.94
N ASP A 54 -5.86 22.86 -22.42
CA ASP A 54 -4.58 23.55 -22.29
C ASP A 54 -3.76 23.06 -21.09
N GLY A 55 -4.41 22.41 -20.11
CA GLY A 55 -3.76 21.80 -18.96
C GLY A 55 -2.83 20.65 -19.34
N LEU A 56 -3.04 20.01 -20.50
CA LEU A 56 -2.17 18.96 -21.05
C LEU A 56 -0.72 19.42 -21.20
N TYR A 57 -0.49 20.65 -21.65
CA TYR A 57 0.87 21.18 -21.78
C TYR A 57 1.62 21.34 -20.46
N THR A 58 0.88 21.51 -19.36
CA THR A 58 1.46 21.48 -18.02
C THR A 58 1.73 20.04 -17.58
N THR A 59 0.98 19.04 -18.09
CA THR A 59 1.16 17.63 -17.75
C THR A 59 2.45 17.12 -18.36
N TYR A 60 2.67 17.43 -19.64
CA TYR A 60 3.84 17.00 -20.42
C TYR A 60 5.17 17.44 -19.82
N GLN A 61 5.21 18.54 -19.07
CA GLN A 61 6.41 18.99 -18.34
C GLN A 61 6.90 17.97 -17.28
N THR A 62 6.07 16.99 -16.95
CA THR A 62 6.40 15.93 -15.99
C THR A 62 6.17 14.52 -16.54
N SER A 63 5.24 14.34 -17.48
CA SER A 63 4.84 13.02 -17.97
C SER A 63 5.49 12.59 -19.28
N ASP A 64 5.91 13.54 -20.12
CA ASP A 64 6.37 13.28 -21.48
C ASP A 64 7.69 14.03 -21.72
N ILE A 65 8.63 13.90 -20.77
CA ILE A 65 10.01 14.39 -20.89
C ILE A 65 10.89 13.21 -21.26
N ASP A 66 11.74 13.38 -22.27
CA ASP A 66 12.76 12.40 -22.58
C ASP A 66 13.85 12.41 -21.52
N SER A 67 13.86 11.34 -20.73
CA SER A 67 14.90 11.01 -19.77
C SER A 67 15.39 9.56 -19.94
N PHE A 68 15.10 8.95 -21.10
CA PHE A 68 15.23 7.51 -21.32
C PHE A 68 16.09 7.16 -22.53
N TYR A 69 15.98 7.91 -23.63
CA TYR A 69 16.78 7.67 -24.84
C TYR A 69 18.02 8.56 -24.82
N GLU A 70 18.04 9.66 -25.56
CA GLU A 70 19.10 10.67 -25.52
C GLU A 70 19.22 11.34 -24.15
N ASN A 71 18.13 11.34 -23.36
CA ASN A 71 18.06 11.92 -22.02
C ASN A 71 18.48 13.40 -22.03
N ASP A 72 17.95 14.13 -23.00
CA ASP A 72 18.29 15.53 -23.27
C ASP A 72 17.30 16.52 -22.62
N GLY A 73 16.26 16.01 -21.94
CA GLY A 73 15.24 16.81 -21.26
C GLY A 73 14.24 17.47 -22.20
N THR A 74 14.20 17.06 -23.46
CA THR A 74 13.20 17.50 -24.43
C THR A 74 11.88 16.75 -24.24
N ILE A 75 10.86 17.09 -25.02
CA ILE A 75 9.57 16.42 -25.03
C ILE A 75 9.75 15.05 -25.67
N MET A 76 9.30 14.01 -24.98
CA MET A 76 9.19 12.66 -25.52
C MET A 76 8.07 12.63 -26.57
N ASP A 77 8.45 12.73 -27.83
CA ASP A 77 7.57 12.67 -28.99
C ASP A 77 7.74 11.32 -29.69
N MET A 78 6.79 10.42 -29.46
CA MET A 78 6.77 9.07 -30.07
C MET A 78 6.80 9.04 -31.61
N TYR A 79 6.58 10.18 -32.27
CA TYR A 79 6.62 10.34 -33.72
C TYR A 79 7.91 10.99 -34.25
N SER A 80 8.77 11.52 -33.40
CA SER A 80 10.14 11.95 -33.75
C SER A 80 11.20 11.00 -33.20
N GLU A 81 10.91 10.36 -32.07
CA GLU A 81 11.85 9.59 -31.26
C GLU A 81 12.46 8.43 -32.05
N ARG A 82 13.78 8.29 -31.93
CA ARG A 82 14.61 7.27 -32.58
C ARG A 82 15.47 6.57 -31.51
N PRO A 83 15.02 5.42 -30.97
CA PRO A 83 15.61 4.80 -29.77
C PRO A 83 17.11 4.43 -29.81
N THR A 84 17.73 4.45 -30.99
CA THR A 84 19.13 4.05 -31.20
C THR A 84 19.94 5.08 -31.98
N ALA A 85 19.40 6.28 -32.24
CA ALA A 85 20.07 7.32 -33.00
C ALA A 85 19.41 8.68 -32.76
N ALA A 86 20.20 9.75 -32.77
CA ALA A 86 19.67 11.10 -32.56
C ALA A 86 18.39 11.40 -33.36
N ASP A 87 17.45 12.00 -32.65
CA ASP A 87 16.19 12.48 -33.18
C ASP A 87 16.37 13.46 -34.36
N PRO A 88 15.45 13.42 -35.33
CA PRO A 88 15.49 14.32 -36.48
C PRO A 88 15.24 15.78 -36.07
N TYR A 89 14.54 16.01 -34.96
CA TYR A 89 14.19 17.30 -34.38
C TYR A 89 13.63 17.08 -32.97
N ASN A 90 13.85 18.05 -32.06
CA ASN A 90 13.44 17.93 -30.66
C ASN A 90 12.73 19.20 -30.20
N TYR A 91 11.83 19.06 -29.22
CA TYR A 91 11.06 20.16 -28.68
C TYR A 91 11.31 20.32 -27.18
N GLY A 92 11.67 21.51 -26.74
CA GLY A 92 11.54 21.88 -25.33
C GLY A 92 10.08 22.09 -24.94
N SER A 93 9.81 22.03 -23.64
CA SER A 93 8.45 22.17 -23.08
C SER A 93 7.87 23.59 -23.11
N GLY A 94 8.62 24.56 -23.65
CA GLY A 94 8.27 25.97 -23.70
C GLY A 94 7.09 26.28 -24.64
N PRO A 95 6.34 27.38 -24.39
CA PRO A 95 5.15 27.71 -25.19
C PRO A 95 5.46 28.09 -26.64
N SER A 96 6.68 28.53 -26.95
CA SER A 96 7.10 28.95 -28.29
C SER A 96 7.28 27.79 -29.27
N GLN A 97 7.38 26.55 -28.77
CA GLN A 97 7.56 25.35 -29.61
C GLN A 97 6.23 24.63 -29.87
N ARG A 98 5.11 25.22 -29.44
CA ARG A 98 3.76 24.70 -29.63
C ARG A 98 3.08 25.46 -30.76
N CYS A 99 2.40 24.76 -31.66
CA CYS A 99 1.62 25.46 -32.68
C CYS A 99 0.44 24.64 -33.23
N GLY A 100 -0.45 25.32 -33.95
CA GLY A 100 -1.56 24.70 -34.69
C GLY A 100 -1.36 24.69 -36.21
N ASN A 101 -0.30 25.35 -36.72
CA ASN A 101 -0.02 25.48 -38.15
C ASN A 101 1.41 25.01 -38.43
N TYR A 102 1.55 23.96 -39.24
CA TYR A 102 2.81 23.31 -39.57
C TYR A 102 2.82 22.96 -41.06
N SER A 103 3.99 22.99 -41.69
CA SER A 103 4.21 22.63 -43.09
C SER A 103 5.18 21.45 -43.22
N SER A 104 6.16 21.38 -42.33
CA SER A 104 7.21 20.36 -42.29
C SER A 104 7.30 19.71 -40.91
N GLU A 105 7.86 18.51 -40.86
CA GLU A 105 8.28 17.91 -39.58
C GLU A 105 9.37 18.79 -38.93
N GLY A 106 9.33 18.93 -37.61
CA GLY A 106 10.25 19.78 -36.84
C GLY A 106 9.77 21.23 -36.64
N ASP A 107 8.62 21.62 -37.20
CA ASP A 107 8.11 23.00 -37.07
C ASP A 107 7.68 23.32 -35.63
N CYS A 108 6.91 22.42 -35.02
CA CYS A 108 6.38 22.55 -33.66
C CYS A 108 5.73 21.23 -33.21
N TYR A 109 5.55 21.05 -31.91
CA TYR A 109 4.70 19.97 -31.40
C TYR A 109 3.28 20.44 -31.09
N ASN A 110 2.34 19.51 -31.12
CA ASN A 110 0.94 19.70 -30.73
C ASN A 110 0.46 18.51 -29.85
N ARG A 111 -0.86 18.42 -29.64
CA ARG A 111 -1.49 17.35 -28.85
C ARG A 111 -2.07 16.32 -29.80
N GLU A 112 -1.53 15.11 -29.76
CA GLU A 112 -2.02 13.96 -30.52
C GLU A 112 -3.04 13.19 -29.69
N HIS A 113 -4.25 13.05 -30.22
CA HIS A 113 -5.28 12.21 -29.62
C HIS A 113 -5.20 10.83 -30.24
N ILE A 114 -4.65 9.86 -29.51
CA ILE A 114 -4.51 8.48 -30.02
C ILE A 114 -5.86 7.90 -30.45
N ILE A 115 -6.95 8.25 -29.77
CA ILE A 115 -8.30 8.12 -30.30
C ILE A 115 -8.75 9.49 -30.82
N PRO A 116 -8.96 9.68 -32.14
CA PRO A 116 -9.21 11.00 -32.73
C PRO A 116 -10.38 11.73 -32.09
N GLN A 117 -10.26 13.06 -31.90
CA GLN A 117 -11.32 13.87 -31.29
C GLN A 117 -12.68 13.78 -32.00
N SER A 118 -12.66 13.57 -33.32
CA SER A 118 -13.87 13.39 -34.13
C SER A 118 -14.72 12.19 -33.69
N THR A 119 -14.11 11.19 -33.07
CA THR A 119 -14.78 9.96 -32.60
C THR A 119 -15.78 10.25 -31.46
N PHE A 120 -15.49 11.26 -30.65
CA PHE A 120 -16.28 11.64 -29.47
C PHE A 120 -16.71 13.11 -29.50
N SER A 121 -16.69 13.75 -30.67
CA SER A 121 -17.11 15.14 -30.88
C SER A 121 -16.40 16.15 -29.95
N SER A 122 -15.12 15.94 -29.65
CA SER A 122 -14.33 16.75 -28.70
C SER A 122 -14.99 16.90 -27.32
N ALA A 123 -15.85 15.95 -26.92
CA ALA A 123 -16.56 15.99 -25.66
C ALA A 123 -15.62 15.86 -24.45
N ASN A 124 -16.01 16.52 -23.35
CA ASN A 124 -15.40 16.30 -22.05
C ASN A 124 -15.89 14.97 -21.44
N PRO A 125 -15.04 14.26 -20.68
CA PRO A 125 -13.67 14.64 -20.33
C PRO A 125 -12.59 14.12 -21.31
N MET A 126 -12.98 13.35 -22.34
CA MET A 126 -12.03 12.69 -23.27
C MET A 126 -11.04 13.66 -23.92
N VAL A 127 -11.50 14.85 -24.30
CA VAL A 127 -10.68 15.85 -25.00
C VAL A 127 -9.41 16.27 -24.24
N ALA A 128 -9.36 16.07 -22.91
CA ALA A 128 -8.28 16.52 -22.04
C ALA A 128 -7.66 15.42 -21.17
N ASP A 129 -7.92 14.15 -21.48
CA ASP A 129 -7.40 13.01 -20.71
C ASP A 129 -6.02 12.57 -21.22
N ALA A 130 -4.99 12.93 -20.46
CA ALA A 130 -3.59 12.73 -20.81
C ALA A 130 -3.20 11.26 -21.02
N HIS A 131 -3.93 10.29 -20.47
CA HIS A 131 -3.58 8.87 -20.63
C HIS A 131 -3.58 8.39 -22.07
N PHE A 132 -4.33 9.04 -22.98
CA PHE A 132 -4.31 8.73 -24.42
C PHE A 132 -3.96 9.93 -25.31
N ILE A 133 -3.50 11.04 -24.71
CA ILE A 133 -3.14 12.26 -25.46
C ILE A 133 -1.68 12.59 -25.22
N THR A 134 -0.88 12.50 -26.27
CA THR A 134 0.58 12.64 -26.22
C THR A 134 1.03 13.92 -26.92
N PRO A 135 2.14 14.54 -26.51
CA PRO A 135 2.75 15.58 -27.31
C PRO A 135 3.46 14.94 -28.51
N THR A 136 3.18 15.41 -29.73
CA THR A 136 3.88 14.93 -30.92
C THR A 136 4.08 16.03 -31.96
N ASP A 137 4.96 15.80 -32.91
CA ASP A 137 5.18 16.65 -34.06
C ASP A 137 3.87 17.00 -34.78
N GLY A 138 3.68 18.29 -35.01
CA GLY A 138 2.46 18.80 -35.63
C GLY A 138 2.23 18.21 -37.02
N LYS A 139 3.28 18.09 -37.84
CA LYS A 139 3.16 17.55 -39.20
C LYS A 139 2.86 16.07 -39.17
N VAL A 140 3.52 15.26 -38.35
CA VAL A 140 3.23 13.82 -38.24
C VAL A 140 1.80 13.58 -37.74
N ASN A 141 1.36 14.30 -36.69
CA ASN A 141 -0.03 14.26 -36.23
C ASN A 141 -1.01 14.65 -37.36
N GLY A 142 -0.74 15.75 -38.07
CA GLY A 142 -1.55 16.18 -39.22
C GLY A 142 -1.63 15.15 -40.35
N MET A 143 -0.54 14.43 -40.62
CA MET A 143 -0.51 13.32 -41.58
C MET A 143 -1.31 12.10 -41.09
N ARG A 144 -1.22 11.78 -39.79
CA ARG A 144 -2.00 10.72 -39.13
C ARG A 144 -3.50 11.00 -39.17
N SER A 145 -3.91 12.26 -39.06
CA SER A 145 -5.31 12.68 -39.20
C SER A 145 -6.24 11.90 -38.25
N ASN A 146 -7.37 11.38 -38.74
CA ASN A 146 -8.26 10.50 -38.00
C ASN A 146 -8.10 9.01 -38.36
N TYR A 147 -7.01 8.63 -39.04
CA TYR A 147 -6.79 7.26 -39.43
C TYR A 147 -6.51 6.37 -38.19
N PRO A 148 -7.02 5.14 -38.16
CA PRO A 148 -6.68 4.19 -37.12
C PRO A 148 -5.22 3.79 -37.17
N HIS A 149 -4.67 3.49 -36.01
CA HIS A 149 -3.36 2.86 -35.94
C HIS A 149 -3.45 1.45 -36.49
N GLY A 150 -2.46 1.03 -37.26
CA GLY A 150 -2.35 -0.34 -37.73
C GLY A 150 -1.14 -0.58 -38.62
N ASN A 151 -0.81 -1.84 -38.85
CA ASN A 151 0.32 -2.19 -39.72
C ASN A 151 0.05 -1.75 -41.17
N VAL A 152 1.03 -1.11 -41.81
CA VAL A 152 0.94 -0.62 -43.19
C VAL A 152 1.45 -1.70 -44.15
N ALA A 153 0.62 -2.07 -45.12
CA ALA A 153 1.00 -2.95 -46.22
C ALA A 153 1.87 -2.22 -47.25
N THR A 154 1.43 -1.04 -47.68
CA THR A 154 2.13 -0.19 -48.65
C THR A 154 2.11 1.25 -48.17
N ALA A 155 3.28 1.81 -47.88
CA ALA A 155 3.41 3.18 -47.41
C ALA A 155 3.15 4.18 -48.55
N SER A 156 2.27 5.14 -48.31
CA SER A 156 2.09 6.35 -49.14
C SER A 156 2.92 7.52 -48.61
N TRP A 157 3.30 7.49 -47.33
CA TRP A 157 4.19 8.46 -46.70
C TRP A 157 4.96 7.82 -45.52
N THR A 158 6.12 8.35 -45.20
CA THR A 158 6.96 7.90 -44.08
C THR A 158 7.55 9.13 -43.39
N SER A 159 7.38 9.22 -42.06
CA SER A 159 7.98 10.27 -41.23
C SER A 159 9.49 10.11 -41.11
N LEU A 160 10.18 11.13 -40.61
CA LEU A 160 11.64 11.08 -40.41
C LEU A 160 12.08 10.03 -39.39
N ASN A 161 11.24 9.69 -38.41
CA ASN A 161 11.52 8.60 -37.46
C ASN A 161 11.18 7.20 -38.01
N GLY A 162 10.49 7.11 -39.15
CA GLY A 162 10.14 5.85 -39.80
C GLY A 162 8.71 5.37 -39.59
N GLY A 163 7.85 6.14 -38.90
CA GLY A 163 6.41 5.94 -38.89
C GLY A 163 5.81 6.04 -40.29
N LYS A 164 4.76 5.26 -40.59
CA LYS A 164 4.25 5.10 -41.96
C LYS A 164 2.77 5.40 -42.03
N LEU A 165 2.35 6.13 -43.06
CA LEU A 165 0.96 6.22 -43.47
C LEU A 165 0.77 5.39 -44.73
N GLY A 166 -0.29 4.61 -44.84
CA GLY A 166 -0.51 3.83 -46.05
C GLY A 166 -1.72 2.90 -46.00
N SER A 167 -1.82 2.02 -47.00
CA SER A 167 -2.88 1.02 -47.06
C SER A 167 -2.71 0.00 -45.94
N SER A 168 -3.81 -0.37 -45.28
CA SER A 168 -3.83 -1.32 -44.16
C SER A 168 -3.34 -2.74 -44.53
N ALA A 169 -2.56 -3.33 -43.63
CA ALA A 169 -2.30 -4.77 -43.52
C ALA A 169 -3.15 -5.44 -42.41
N VAL A 170 -3.99 -4.69 -41.70
CA VAL A 170 -4.90 -5.21 -40.68
C VAL A 170 -5.98 -6.05 -41.36
N SER A 171 -6.04 -7.34 -41.01
CA SER A 171 -6.97 -8.29 -41.62
C SER A 171 -8.42 -7.78 -41.56
N GLY A 172 -9.13 -7.76 -42.68
CA GLY A 172 -10.53 -7.30 -42.72
C GLY A 172 -10.72 -5.78 -42.75
N TYR A 173 -9.67 -4.97 -42.63
CA TYR A 173 -9.73 -3.51 -42.81
C TYR A 173 -8.92 -3.08 -44.04
N THR A 174 -9.57 -2.42 -45.00
CA THR A 174 -8.97 -2.00 -46.28
C THR A 174 -8.72 -0.50 -46.39
N GLY A 175 -8.94 0.26 -45.31
CA GLY A 175 -8.71 1.71 -45.27
C GLY A 175 -7.24 2.09 -45.11
N THR A 176 -7.01 3.39 -44.98
CA THR A 176 -5.69 3.94 -44.62
C THR A 176 -5.45 3.78 -43.12
N VAL A 177 -4.25 3.37 -42.74
CA VAL A 177 -3.79 3.29 -41.35
C VAL A 177 -2.49 4.06 -41.17
N PHE A 178 -2.20 4.41 -39.92
CA PHE A 178 -0.89 4.90 -39.51
C PHE A 178 -0.16 3.84 -38.66
N GLU A 179 1.06 3.50 -39.03
CA GLU A 179 1.93 2.57 -38.32
C GLU A 179 3.03 3.34 -37.59
N PRO A 180 3.04 3.39 -36.25
CA PRO A 180 4.19 3.91 -35.50
C PRO A 180 5.39 2.96 -35.64
N ILE A 181 6.58 3.41 -35.25
CA ILE A 181 7.74 2.50 -35.10
C ILE A 181 7.47 1.46 -34.02
N ASN A 182 8.23 0.37 -34.04
CA ASN A 182 7.97 -0.79 -33.16
C ASN A 182 8.06 -0.46 -31.66
N GLU A 183 8.89 0.50 -31.28
CA GLU A 183 9.11 0.92 -29.88
C GLU A 183 7.88 1.49 -29.18
N PHE A 184 6.88 1.99 -29.94
CA PHE A 184 5.71 2.66 -29.37
C PHE A 184 4.41 1.93 -29.67
N LYS A 185 4.48 0.71 -30.21
CA LYS A 185 3.29 -0.04 -30.62
C LYS A 185 2.51 -0.52 -29.40
N GLY A 186 3.19 -1.00 -28.38
CA GLY A 186 2.65 -1.42 -27.10
C GLY A 186 2.06 -0.24 -26.33
N ASP A 187 2.76 0.90 -26.32
CA ASP A 187 2.29 2.14 -25.69
C ASP A 187 0.93 2.55 -26.27
N ILE A 188 0.86 2.66 -27.60
CA ILE A 188 -0.39 2.98 -28.30
C ILE A 188 -1.46 1.92 -28.00
N ALA A 189 -1.12 0.63 -28.01
CA ALA A 189 -2.07 -0.43 -27.66
C ALA A 189 -2.66 -0.26 -26.25
N ARG A 190 -1.82 0.02 -25.24
CA ARG A 190 -2.25 0.29 -23.86
C ARG A 190 -3.09 1.55 -23.74
N MET A 191 -2.90 2.55 -24.60
CA MET A 191 -3.78 3.73 -24.68
C MET A 191 -5.16 3.41 -25.30
N TYR A 192 -5.23 2.52 -26.30
CA TYR A 192 -6.52 2.01 -26.82
C TYR A 192 -7.27 1.21 -25.75
N PHE A 193 -6.60 0.28 -25.06
CA PHE A 193 -7.21 -0.51 -23.99
C PHE A 193 -7.69 0.37 -22.84
N TYR A 194 -6.89 1.36 -22.43
CA TYR A 194 -7.31 2.35 -21.46
C TYR A 194 -8.57 3.08 -21.89
N PHE A 195 -8.62 3.62 -23.13
CA PHE A 195 -9.75 4.41 -23.59
C PHE A 195 -11.05 3.61 -23.56
N VAL A 196 -11.06 2.42 -24.13
CA VAL A 196 -12.29 1.60 -24.22
C VAL A 196 -12.77 1.06 -22.87
N THR A 197 -11.87 0.97 -21.88
CA THR A 197 -12.20 0.61 -20.50
C THR A 197 -12.65 1.81 -19.70
N ARG A 198 -11.93 2.94 -19.78
CA ARG A 198 -12.28 4.18 -19.08
C ARG A 198 -13.63 4.71 -19.52
N TYR A 199 -13.93 4.65 -20.81
CA TYR A 199 -15.16 5.17 -21.40
C TYR A 199 -16.16 4.06 -21.72
N GLU A 200 -16.14 2.96 -20.95
CA GLU A 200 -17.02 1.81 -21.13
C GLU A 200 -18.50 2.18 -21.27
N ASN A 201 -18.97 3.16 -20.50
CA ASN A 201 -20.35 3.60 -20.50
C ASN A 201 -20.79 4.37 -21.76
N THR A 202 -19.85 4.78 -22.63
CA THR A 202 -20.14 5.56 -23.84
C THR A 202 -19.55 4.96 -25.12
N VAL A 203 -18.57 4.06 -25.02
CA VAL A 203 -17.80 3.53 -26.15
C VAL A 203 -18.64 2.87 -27.24
N SER A 204 -19.76 2.24 -26.88
CA SER A 204 -20.67 1.61 -27.85
C SER A 204 -21.36 2.62 -28.78
N GLY A 205 -21.40 3.90 -28.41
CA GLY A 205 -21.99 4.97 -29.22
C GLY A 205 -21.01 5.62 -30.20
N TYR A 206 -19.73 5.26 -30.16
CA TYR A 206 -18.70 5.89 -30.99
C TYR A 206 -18.51 5.15 -32.32
N SER A 207 -18.44 5.93 -33.41
CA SER A 207 -18.14 5.42 -34.74
C SER A 207 -16.66 5.63 -35.06
N TYR A 208 -15.90 4.55 -35.03
CA TYR A 208 -14.48 4.54 -35.34
C TYR A 208 -14.06 3.15 -35.80
N ALA A 209 -13.18 3.05 -36.80
CA ALA A 209 -12.84 1.77 -37.45
C ALA A 209 -12.29 0.71 -36.49
N ALA A 210 -11.58 1.12 -35.43
CA ALA A 210 -11.03 0.22 -34.44
C ALA A 210 -12.06 -0.22 -33.37
N PHE A 211 -13.28 0.33 -33.37
CA PHE A 211 -14.30 0.05 -32.36
C PHE A 211 -15.40 -0.87 -32.91
N SER A 212 -15.89 -1.78 -32.07
CA SER A 212 -16.90 -2.77 -32.46
C SER A 212 -18.34 -2.26 -32.42
N GLY A 213 -18.56 -1.03 -31.92
CA GLY A 213 -19.92 -0.52 -31.62
C GLY A 213 -20.60 -1.18 -30.42
N ASN A 214 -19.85 -1.91 -29.57
CA ASN A 214 -20.38 -2.59 -28.38
C ASN A 214 -19.60 -2.17 -27.14
N THR A 215 -20.15 -2.41 -25.94
CA THR A 215 -19.45 -2.14 -24.67
C THR A 215 -18.34 -3.16 -24.36
N PHE A 216 -18.52 -4.39 -24.85
CA PHE A 216 -17.53 -5.47 -24.81
C PHE A 216 -17.63 -6.29 -26.11
N PRO A 217 -16.51 -6.64 -26.77
CA PRO A 217 -15.12 -6.35 -26.41
C PRO A 217 -14.70 -4.88 -26.63
N ALA A 218 -15.60 -4.03 -27.13
CA ALA A 218 -15.43 -2.61 -27.49
C ALA A 218 -14.49 -2.32 -28.67
N LEU A 219 -13.46 -3.16 -28.87
CA LEU A 219 -12.58 -3.11 -30.03
C LEU A 219 -13.07 -4.06 -31.12
N ASP A 220 -12.95 -3.64 -32.38
CA ASP A 220 -13.13 -4.52 -33.52
C ASP A 220 -12.16 -5.72 -33.43
N SER A 221 -12.61 -6.90 -33.85
CA SER A 221 -11.86 -8.14 -33.65
C SER A 221 -10.45 -8.15 -34.29
N ALA A 222 -10.30 -7.53 -35.47
CA ALA A 222 -9.01 -7.50 -36.16
C ALA A 222 -8.06 -6.50 -35.50
N PHE A 223 -8.57 -5.32 -35.14
CA PHE A 223 -7.81 -4.33 -34.39
C PHE A 223 -7.45 -4.85 -33.00
N LEU A 224 -8.35 -5.52 -32.30
CA LEU A 224 -8.09 -6.15 -31.01
C LEU A 224 -6.94 -7.15 -31.10
N SER A 225 -6.98 -8.06 -32.07
CA SER A 225 -5.91 -9.06 -32.27
C SER A 225 -4.56 -8.40 -32.55
N MET A 226 -4.55 -7.36 -33.38
CA MET A 226 -3.34 -6.59 -33.67
C MET A 226 -2.82 -5.84 -32.43
N LEU A 227 -3.68 -5.14 -31.70
CA LEU A 227 -3.30 -4.38 -30.50
C LEU A 227 -2.78 -5.31 -29.39
N MET A 228 -3.37 -6.50 -29.22
CA MET A 228 -2.83 -7.52 -28.32
C MET A 228 -1.45 -8.02 -28.77
N THR A 229 -1.23 -8.17 -30.08
CA THR A 229 0.09 -8.54 -30.62
C THR A 229 1.12 -7.44 -30.38
N TRP A 230 0.73 -6.18 -30.60
CA TRP A 230 1.58 -5.01 -30.32
C TRP A 230 1.94 -4.93 -28.84
N HIS A 231 0.95 -5.05 -27.95
CA HIS A 231 1.16 -5.08 -26.51
C HIS A 231 2.13 -6.18 -26.05
N ASN A 232 2.05 -7.38 -26.61
CA ASN A 232 2.93 -8.48 -26.22
C ASN A 232 4.35 -8.34 -26.78
N ASN A 233 4.50 -7.75 -27.97
CA ASN A 233 5.81 -7.59 -28.62
C ASN A 233 6.56 -6.35 -28.13
N ASP A 234 5.86 -5.40 -27.53
CA ASP A 234 6.40 -4.17 -26.96
C ASP A 234 5.91 -4.04 -25.50
N PRO A 235 6.62 -4.69 -24.55
CA PRO A 235 6.28 -4.70 -23.13
C PRO A 235 6.27 -3.30 -22.51
N VAL A 236 5.74 -3.20 -21.28
CA VAL A 236 5.65 -1.91 -20.59
C VAL A 236 7.06 -1.34 -20.34
N SER A 237 7.29 -0.11 -20.77
CA SER A 237 8.60 0.56 -20.64
C SER A 237 8.73 1.38 -19.35
N ALA A 238 9.96 1.71 -18.96
CA ALA A 238 10.21 2.61 -17.83
C ALA A 238 9.66 4.04 -18.08
N PHE A 239 9.64 4.46 -19.36
CA PHE A 239 9.00 5.68 -19.79
C PHE A 239 7.49 5.65 -19.48
N GLU A 240 6.78 4.60 -19.87
CA GLU A 240 5.35 4.47 -19.60
C GLU A 240 5.00 4.46 -18.12
N ILE A 241 5.78 3.75 -17.29
CA ILE A 241 5.58 3.73 -15.84
C ILE A 241 5.73 5.16 -15.29
N THR A 242 6.76 5.88 -15.71
CA THR A 242 7.02 7.27 -15.29
C THR A 242 5.91 8.21 -15.73
N ARG A 243 5.47 8.08 -16.99
CA ARG A 243 4.35 8.81 -17.57
C ARG A 243 3.05 8.55 -16.82
N ASN A 244 2.72 7.29 -16.54
CA ASN A 244 1.52 6.89 -15.79
C ASN A 244 1.53 7.48 -14.37
N ASN A 245 2.67 7.46 -13.69
CA ASN A 245 2.86 8.06 -12.37
C ASN A 245 2.67 9.58 -12.37
N ALA A 246 3.26 10.28 -13.35
CA ALA A 246 3.13 11.73 -13.49
C ALA A 246 1.69 12.16 -13.85
N ILE A 247 1.03 11.42 -14.74
CA ILE A 247 -0.38 11.66 -15.07
C ILE A 247 -1.26 11.41 -13.85
N TYR A 248 -1.03 10.35 -13.07
CA TYR A 248 -1.78 10.10 -11.84
C TYR A 248 -1.69 11.27 -10.85
N ALA A 249 -0.51 11.87 -10.68
CA ALA A 249 -0.32 13.02 -9.81
C ALA A 249 -1.17 14.25 -10.23
N ARG A 250 -1.55 14.35 -11.51
CA ARG A 250 -2.36 15.47 -12.04
C ARG A 250 -3.83 15.14 -12.26
N GLN A 251 -4.15 13.92 -12.68
CA GLN A 251 -5.51 13.49 -13.04
C GLN A 251 -6.18 12.61 -11.98
N GLY A 252 -5.42 12.00 -11.06
CA GLY A 252 -5.96 11.15 -10.00
C GLY A 252 -6.43 9.77 -10.45
N ASN A 253 -6.27 9.41 -11.73
CA ASN A 253 -6.51 8.06 -12.24
C ASN A 253 -5.27 7.50 -12.96
N ARG A 254 -5.19 6.17 -13.08
CA ARG A 254 -4.05 5.46 -13.68
C ARG A 254 -4.48 4.64 -14.90
N ASN A 255 -3.56 4.36 -15.82
CA ASN A 255 -3.78 3.37 -16.87
C ASN A 255 -3.52 1.96 -16.29
N PRO A 256 -4.57 1.12 -16.11
CA PRO A 256 -4.41 -0.20 -15.51
C PRO A 256 -3.58 -1.16 -16.36
N TYR A 257 -3.47 -0.93 -17.66
CA TYR A 257 -2.72 -1.80 -18.56
C TYR A 257 -1.22 -1.46 -18.62
N ILE A 258 -0.81 -0.34 -17.99
CA ILE A 258 0.59 -0.04 -17.70
C ILE A 258 0.95 -0.61 -16.32
N ASP A 259 0.09 -0.41 -15.32
CA ASP A 259 0.33 -0.91 -13.96
C ASP A 259 0.23 -2.45 -13.85
N HIS A 260 -0.66 -3.06 -14.65
CA HIS A 260 -0.93 -4.49 -14.71
C HIS A 260 -1.11 -4.94 -16.18
N PRO A 261 -0.01 -5.08 -16.94
CA PRO A 261 -0.08 -5.49 -18.35
C PRO A 261 -0.79 -6.83 -18.56
N GLU A 262 -0.74 -7.75 -17.58
CA GLU A 262 -1.47 -9.02 -17.59
C GLU A 262 -3.00 -8.84 -17.75
N TYR A 263 -3.55 -7.68 -17.37
CA TYR A 263 -4.98 -7.40 -17.50
C TYR A 263 -5.45 -7.36 -18.95
N VAL A 264 -4.56 -7.11 -19.93
CA VAL A 264 -4.94 -7.20 -21.35
C VAL A 264 -5.39 -8.63 -21.68
N ALA A 265 -4.59 -9.63 -21.29
CA ALA A 265 -4.94 -11.03 -21.51
C ALA A 265 -6.11 -11.49 -20.62
N MET A 266 -6.19 -11.01 -19.37
CA MET A 266 -7.32 -11.35 -18.51
C MET A 266 -8.66 -10.81 -19.02
N VAL A 267 -8.67 -9.63 -19.67
CA VAL A 267 -9.88 -9.03 -20.25
C VAL A 267 -10.21 -9.61 -21.63
N TRP A 268 -9.25 -9.71 -22.54
CA TRP A 268 -9.51 -10.05 -23.95
C TRP A 268 -8.93 -11.40 -24.41
N GLY A 269 -8.01 -12.00 -23.65
CA GLY A 269 -7.36 -13.28 -23.95
C GLY A 269 -8.09 -14.52 -23.43
N GLY A 270 -9.40 -14.43 -23.13
CA GLY A 270 -10.18 -15.55 -22.61
C GLY A 270 -10.05 -15.80 -21.11
N GLY A 271 -9.45 -14.87 -20.35
CA GLY A 271 -9.33 -14.94 -18.89
C GLY A 271 -8.17 -15.80 -18.38
N SER A 272 -7.30 -16.27 -19.27
CA SER A 272 -6.04 -16.94 -18.95
C SER A 272 -4.86 -16.00 -19.22
N CYS A 273 -3.83 -16.05 -18.37
CA CYS A 273 -2.60 -15.35 -18.67
C CYS A 273 -1.88 -16.00 -19.87
N PRO A 274 -1.10 -15.24 -20.68
CA PRO A 274 -0.30 -15.84 -21.73
C PRO A 274 0.63 -16.90 -21.15
N ALA A 275 0.93 -17.93 -21.93
CA ALA A 275 1.86 -18.97 -21.51
C ALA A 275 3.24 -18.35 -21.27
N ASP A 276 3.69 -18.41 -20.02
CA ASP A 276 5.01 -17.98 -19.58
C ASP A 276 5.65 -19.09 -18.72
N SER A 277 6.95 -19.27 -18.89
CA SER A 277 7.76 -20.24 -18.15
C SER A 277 9.00 -19.61 -17.51
N VAL A 278 9.23 -18.32 -17.74
CA VAL A 278 10.33 -17.58 -17.16
C VAL A 278 9.83 -17.01 -15.84
N ALA A 279 10.64 -17.17 -14.78
CA ALA A 279 10.31 -16.59 -13.49
C ALA A 279 10.79 -15.13 -13.40
N PRO A 280 10.08 -14.28 -12.63
CA PRO A 280 10.53 -12.93 -12.36
C PRO A 280 11.93 -12.86 -11.77
N SER A 281 12.60 -11.70 -11.95
CA SER A 281 13.85 -11.41 -11.28
C SER A 281 13.67 -11.39 -9.76
N VAL A 282 14.76 -11.55 -9.02
CA VAL A 282 14.75 -11.51 -7.55
C VAL A 282 14.40 -10.10 -7.05
N PRO A 283 13.44 -9.94 -6.12
CA PRO A 283 13.19 -8.65 -5.48
C PRO A 283 14.44 -8.17 -4.74
N THR A 284 14.87 -6.93 -4.99
CA THR A 284 16.12 -6.40 -4.42
C THR A 284 15.84 -5.60 -3.15
N THR A 285 16.89 -5.30 -2.37
CA THR A 285 16.86 -4.26 -1.33
C THR A 285 15.69 -4.36 -0.33
N LEU A 286 15.30 -5.58 0.08
CA LEU A 286 14.29 -5.74 1.12
C LEU A 286 14.80 -5.11 2.42
N THR A 287 14.04 -4.17 2.97
CA THR A 287 14.34 -3.45 4.21
C THR A 287 13.07 -3.23 5.02
N SER A 288 13.23 -3.07 6.34
CA SER A 288 12.15 -2.61 7.20
C SER A 288 12.19 -1.09 7.32
N THR A 289 11.04 -0.45 7.13
CA THR A 289 10.88 1.01 7.23
C THR A 289 10.36 1.45 8.59
N GLY A 290 9.95 0.50 9.42
CA GLY A 290 9.48 0.74 10.78
C GLY A 290 8.89 -0.52 11.39
N ASN A 291 8.87 -0.56 12.71
CA ASN A 291 8.28 -1.66 13.47
C ASN A 291 7.56 -1.08 14.69
N SER A 292 6.50 -1.76 15.11
CA SER A 292 5.86 -1.57 16.40
C SER A 292 5.96 -2.85 17.21
N SER A 293 5.23 -2.94 18.31
CA SER A 293 5.04 -4.18 19.05
C SER A 293 4.24 -5.24 18.29
N SER A 294 3.47 -4.88 17.26
CA SER A 294 2.60 -5.82 16.48
C SER A 294 2.72 -5.72 14.97
N THR A 295 3.52 -4.80 14.47
CA THR A 295 3.62 -4.53 13.04
C THR A 295 5.06 -4.40 12.60
N ILE A 296 5.31 -4.78 11.35
CA ILE A 296 6.56 -4.52 10.65
C ILE A 296 6.20 -3.97 9.27
N SER A 297 6.61 -2.74 8.99
CA SER A 297 6.50 -2.12 7.68
C SER A 297 7.74 -2.46 6.85
N LEU A 298 7.51 -2.87 5.61
CA LEU A 298 8.52 -3.40 4.68
C LEU A 298 8.48 -2.64 3.36
N THR A 299 9.65 -2.52 2.73
CA THR A 299 9.79 -2.09 1.33
C THR A 299 10.91 -2.85 0.64
N TRP A 300 10.81 -3.03 -0.68
CA TRP A 300 11.82 -3.66 -1.52
C TRP A 300 11.88 -2.99 -2.90
N GLY A 301 12.92 -3.30 -3.67
CA GLY A 301 13.05 -2.92 -5.07
C GLY A 301 12.23 -3.84 -5.96
N ALA A 302 11.62 -3.28 -7.00
CA ALA A 302 10.78 -4.02 -7.93
C ALA A 302 11.58 -5.08 -8.70
N SER A 303 10.98 -6.25 -8.86
CA SER A 303 11.38 -7.25 -9.84
C SER A 303 10.93 -6.85 -11.24
N THR A 304 11.62 -7.40 -12.24
CA THR A 304 11.23 -7.34 -13.65
C THR A 304 10.93 -8.74 -14.16
N ASP A 305 10.11 -8.83 -15.19
CA ASP A 305 9.74 -10.08 -15.85
C ASP A 305 9.56 -9.81 -17.36
N ASN A 306 9.63 -10.84 -18.21
CA ASN A 306 9.41 -10.70 -19.65
C ASN A 306 7.94 -10.45 -20.00
N THR A 307 7.01 -10.87 -19.16
CA THR A 307 5.58 -10.59 -19.32
C THR A 307 5.12 -9.57 -18.30
N ALA A 308 5.14 -9.94 -17.02
CA ALA A 308 4.65 -9.08 -15.93
C ALA A 308 4.97 -9.68 -14.55
N VAL A 309 5.37 -8.83 -13.60
CA VAL A 309 5.31 -9.19 -12.18
C VAL A 309 3.94 -8.81 -11.65
N THR A 310 3.15 -9.80 -11.23
CA THR A 310 1.76 -9.58 -10.82
C THR A 310 1.58 -9.56 -9.31
N ASN A 311 2.52 -10.15 -8.57
CA ASN A 311 2.41 -10.24 -7.12
C ASN A 311 3.77 -10.42 -6.44
N TYR A 312 3.85 -10.01 -5.18
CA TYR A 312 4.93 -10.41 -4.28
C TYR A 312 4.35 -11.14 -3.08
N ASP A 313 4.95 -12.28 -2.75
CA ASP A 313 4.62 -13.05 -1.55
C ASP A 313 5.67 -12.81 -0.48
N VAL A 314 5.21 -12.41 0.71
CA VAL A 314 6.07 -12.16 1.88
C VAL A 314 6.03 -13.37 2.80
N TYR A 315 7.20 -13.87 3.15
CA TYR A 315 7.38 -15.03 4.02
C TYR A 315 7.95 -14.57 5.36
N VAL A 316 7.37 -15.08 6.45
CA VAL A 316 7.76 -14.85 7.84
C VAL A 316 8.11 -16.20 8.45
N ASN A 317 9.34 -16.36 8.93
CA ASN A 317 9.87 -17.60 9.49
C ASN A 317 9.68 -18.81 8.54
N GLY A 318 9.82 -18.57 7.24
CA GLY A 318 9.67 -19.60 6.19
C GLY A 318 8.23 -19.91 5.78
N VAL A 319 7.22 -19.28 6.38
CA VAL A 319 5.80 -19.47 6.05
C VAL A 319 5.28 -18.22 5.32
N LYS A 320 4.54 -18.42 4.23
CA LYS A 320 3.88 -17.31 3.52
C LYS A 320 2.90 -16.61 4.47
N TRP A 321 3.12 -15.32 4.73
CA TRP A 321 2.31 -14.52 5.64
C TRP A 321 1.31 -13.64 4.90
N ALA A 322 1.74 -13.00 3.81
CA ALA A 322 0.93 -12.05 3.06
C ALA A 322 1.32 -11.96 1.58
N SER A 323 0.49 -11.30 0.79
CA SER A 323 0.74 -10.94 -0.62
C SER A 323 0.47 -9.45 -0.81
N SER A 324 1.31 -8.76 -1.59
CA SER A 324 1.21 -7.30 -1.78
C SER A 324 0.51 -6.86 -3.08
N GLY A 325 0.08 -7.81 -3.94
CA GLY A 325 -0.68 -7.51 -5.15
C GLY A 325 0.08 -6.65 -6.17
N GLY A 326 1.40 -6.82 -6.26
CA GLY A 326 2.27 -6.12 -7.21
C GLY A 326 2.94 -4.86 -6.63
N THR A 327 2.51 -4.39 -5.46
CA THR A 327 3.17 -3.27 -4.77
C THR A 327 4.49 -3.70 -4.13
N THR A 328 5.46 -2.80 -4.01
CA THR A 328 6.79 -3.07 -3.43
C THR A 328 6.92 -2.65 -1.97
N SER A 329 5.78 -2.56 -1.27
CA SER A 329 5.72 -2.29 0.17
C SER A 329 4.52 -2.97 0.80
N ILE A 330 4.65 -3.37 2.06
CA ILE A 330 3.55 -3.92 2.85
C ILE A 330 3.80 -3.71 4.34
N THR A 331 2.74 -3.60 5.12
CA THR A 331 2.80 -3.65 6.59
C THR A 331 2.26 -4.99 7.06
N LEU A 332 3.13 -5.80 7.65
CA LEU A 332 2.74 -7.01 8.36
C LEU A 332 2.09 -6.60 9.69
N SER A 333 0.98 -7.24 10.04
CA SER A 333 0.24 -7.00 11.28
C SER A 333 -0.02 -8.31 12.02
N GLY A 334 -0.45 -8.20 13.28
CA GLY A 334 -0.75 -9.37 14.13
C GLY A 334 0.49 -10.11 14.63
N LEU A 335 1.63 -9.42 14.70
CA LEU A 335 2.87 -9.98 15.22
C LEU A 335 2.92 -9.92 16.74
N ASP A 336 3.61 -10.89 17.34
CA ASP A 336 3.90 -10.92 18.76
C ASP A 336 4.97 -9.86 19.11
N PRO A 337 4.86 -9.21 20.27
CA PRO A 337 5.84 -8.23 20.73
C PRO A 337 7.15 -8.89 21.17
N SER A 338 8.23 -8.11 21.22
CA SER A 338 9.59 -8.57 21.58
C SER A 338 10.04 -9.84 20.85
N THR A 339 9.56 -10.03 19.62
CA THR A 339 9.76 -11.25 18.85
C THR A 339 10.54 -10.90 17.58
N THR A 340 11.61 -11.65 17.34
CA THR A 340 12.40 -11.51 16.12
C THR A 340 11.80 -12.36 15.01
N TYR A 341 11.49 -11.72 13.88
CA TYR A 341 10.96 -12.36 12.68
C TYR A 341 12.00 -12.35 11.57
N SER A 342 12.20 -13.52 10.95
CA SER A 342 12.99 -13.68 9.73
C SER A 342 12.09 -13.52 8.52
N ILE A 343 12.36 -12.52 7.68
CA ILE A 343 11.47 -12.09 6.60
C ILE A 343 12.20 -12.09 5.25
N TYR A 344 11.58 -12.64 4.22
CA TYR A 344 12.00 -12.48 2.82
C TYR A 344 10.79 -12.35 1.90
N VAL A 345 11.03 -11.89 0.66
CA VAL A 345 10.00 -11.68 -0.36
C VAL A 345 10.37 -12.44 -1.64
N VAL A 346 9.37 -12.97 -2.33
CA VAL A 346 9.50 -13.52 -3.69
C VAL A 346 8.53 -12.80 -4.63
N ALA A 347 8.92 -12.65 -5.90
CA ALA A 347 8.05 -12.16 -6.96
C ALA A 347 7.37 -13.32 -7.68
N LYS A 348 6.16 -13.07 -8.18
CA LYS A 348 5.38 -14.01 -8.99
C LYS A 348 4.82 -13.32 -10.22
N ASP A 349 4.79 -14.07 -11.32
CA ASP A 349 4.02 -13.69 -12.50
C ASP A 349 2.58 -14.23 -12.41
N CYS A 350 1.79 -13.98 -13.44
CA CYS A 350 0.42 -14.47 -13.57
C CYS A 350 0.29 -15.98 -13.81
N GLN A 351 1.36 -16.64 -14.28
CA GLN A 351 1.42 -18.10 -14.49
C GLN A 351 1.89 -18.84 -13.24
N ASN A 352 2.19 -18.10 -12.16
CA ASN A 352 2.75 -18.56 -10.90
C ASN A 352 4.20 -19.05 -10.98
N ASN A 353 4.97 -18.64 -11.99
CA ASN A 353 6.43 -18.75 -11.92
C ASN A 353 6.93 -17.86 -10.77
N VAL A 354 7.86 -18.38 -9.97
CA VAL A 354 8.30 -17.76 -8.71
C VAL A 354 9.79 -17.44 -8.79
N SER A 355 10.16 -16.21 -8.44
CA SER A 355 11.57 -15.81 -8.35
C SER A 355 12.32 -16.57 -7.25
N SER A 356 13.66 -16.48 -7.26
CA SER A 356 14.40 -16.78 -6.02
C SER A 356 14.07 -15.76 -4.91
N PRO A 357 14.23 -16.12 -3.62
CA PRO A 357 14.03 -15.20 -2.50
C PRO A 357 14.94 -13.97 -2.55
N SER A 358 14.42 -12.83 -2.08
CA SER A 358 15.21 -11.64 -1.76
C SER A 358 16.27 -11.90 -0.68
N ASN A 359 17.05 -10.87 -0.33
CA ASN A 359 17.77 -10.90 0.94
C ASN A 359 16.79 -11.13 2.11
N THR A 360 17.20 -11.91 3.11
CA THR A 360 16.44 -12.08 4.35
C THR A 360 16.81 -11.01 5.35
N ILE A 361 15.82 -10.39 5.98
CA ILE A 361 16.02 -9.46 7.10
C ILE A 361 15.49 -10.07 8.40
N ASN A 362 16.15 -9.76 9.51
CA ASN A 362 15.63 -10.08 10.84
C ASN A 362 15.17 -8.77 11.49
N VAL A 363 13.88 -8.71 11.84
CA VAL A 363 13.28 -7.53 12.44
C VAL A 363 12.67 -7.93 13.77
N ASN A 364 13.07 -7.23 14.83
CA ASN A 364 12.51 -7.42 16.15
C ASN A 364 11.31 -6.50 16.34
N THR A 365 10.14 -7.03 16.68
CA THR A 365 9.04 -6.19 17.13
C THR A 365 9.41 -5.52 18.45
N ALA A 366 8.89 -4.30 18.65
CA ALA A 366 9.13 -3.57 19.89
C ALA A 366 8.53 -4.32 21.08
N ALA A 367 8.98 -3.97 22.29
CA ALA A 367 8.33 -4.43 23.51
C ALA A 367 6.85 -4.02 23.51
N PRO A 368 5.95 -4.79 24.16
CA PRO A 368 4.59 -4.33 24.36
C PRO A 368 4.64 -2.98 25.09
N GLY A 369 3.74 -2.06 24.75
CA GLY A 369 3.58 -0.85 25.51
C GLY A 369 3.25 -1.21 26.96
N THR A 370 3.89 -0.55 27.92
CA THR A 370 3.49 -0.69 29.33
C THR A 370 2.11 -0.05 29.50
N CYS A 371 1.12 -0.82 29.98
CA CYS A 371 -0.20 -0.31 30.36
C CYS A 371 -0.05 0.84 31.36
N SER A 372 -0.11 2.05 30.82
CA SER A 372 0.25 3.28 31.53
C SER A 372 -0.87 4.30 31.52
N SER A 373 -1.88 4.11 30.65
CA SER A 373 -3.03 5.00 30.59
C SER A 373 -4.31 4.33 30.10
N ASN A 374 -5.44 4.75 30.67
CA ASN A 374 -6.74 4.48 30.09
C ASN A 374 -6.86 5.27 28.79
N VAL A 375 -7.31 4.62 27.71
CA VAL A 375 -7.56 5.30 26.44
C VAL A 375 -8.92 5.98 26.51
N ASN A 376 -8.99 7.20 25.98
CA ASN A 376 -10.21 7.98 25.85
C ASN A 376 -10.30 8.59 24.44
N GLU A 377 -11.34 8.23 23.71
CA GLU A 377 -11.71 8.75 22.40
C GLU A 377 -13.07 9.46 22.53
N THR A 378 -13.02 10.79 22.46
CA THR A 378 -14.18 11.69 22.57
C THR A 378 -14.72 12.11 21.21
N PHE A 379 -14.14 11.61 20.13
CA PHE A 379 -14.47 11.90 18.72
C PHE A 379 -14.36 13.39 18.34
N GLU A 380 -13.65 14.18 19.14
CA GLU A 380 -13.50 15.62 18.89
C GLU A 380 -12.61 15.91 17.67
N THR A 381 -11.72 14.97 17.35
CA THR A 381 -10.74 15.05 16.27
C THR A 381 -11.24 14.44 14.95
N ILE A 382 -12.49 13.94 14.88
CA ILE A 382 -13.06 13.42 13.64
C ILE A 382 -13.15 14.53 12.56
N PRO A 383 -13.14 14.17 11.26
CA PRO A 383 -13.19 15.16 10.17
C PRO A 383 -14.37 16.13 10.26
N ALA A 384 -14.26 17.26 9.55
CA ALA A 384 -15.29 18.31 9.52
C ALA A 384 -16.70 17.76 9.23
N ASN A 385 -17.71 18.44 9.77
CA ASN A 385 -19.11 18.01 9.66
C ASN A 385 -19.50 17.73 8.21
N SER A 386 -19.91 16.50 7.94
CA SER A 386 -20.40 16.07 6.65
C SER A 386 -21.56 15.10 6.84
N SER A 387 -22.61 15.30 6.03
CA SER A 387 -23.77 14.42 5.96
C SER A 387 -23.58 13.26 4.95
N ALA A 388 -22.47 13.26 4.21
CA ALA A 388 -22.12 12.23 3.23
C ALA A 388 -21.54 10.98 3.92
N TYR A 389 -21.96 9.80 3.45
CA TYR A 389 -21.43 8.54 3.92
C TYR A 389 -20.13 8.23 3.18
N THR A 390 -19.04 8.19 3.93
CA THR A 390 -17.67 8.03 3.42
C THR A 390 -16.85 7.20 4.41
N THR A 391 -15.64 6.80 4.02
CA THR A 391 -14.67 6.30 4.98
C THR A 391 -13.98 7.48 5.64
N ASN A 392 -14.11 7.60 6.96
CA ASN A 392 -13.50 8.64 7.76
C ASN A 392 -12.36 8.06 8.58
N SER A 393 -11.24 8.77 8.66
CA SER A 393 -10.11 8.39 9.51
C SER A 393 -9.59 9.60 10.27
N TRP A 394 -9.21 9.37 11.53
CA TRP A 394 -8.66 10.38 12.43
C TRP A 394 -7.71 9.69 13.42
N THR A 395 -6.90 10.48 14.12
CA THR A 395 -5.96 9.96 15.11
C THR A 395 -6.11 10.71 16.43
N THR A 396 -6.25 9.95 17.52
CA THR A 396 -6.35 10.47 18.89
C THR A 396 -5.42 9.65 19.77
N GLY A 397 -4.56 10.31 20.56
CA GLY A 397 -3.66 9.61 21.48
C GLY A 397 -2.70 8.61 20.82
N GLY A 398 -2.34 8.83 19.54
CA GLY A 398 -1.48 7.92 18.78
C GLY A 398 -2.19 6.69 18.20
N ILE A 399 -3.52 6.57 18.38
CA ILE A 399 -4.34 5.51 17.81
C ILE A 399 -5.10 6.08 16.62
N THR A 400 -4.94 5.46 15.45
CA THR A 400 -5.69 5.84 14.26
C THR A 400 -6.98 5.02 14.21
N TRP A 401 -8.10 5.73 14.09
CA TRP A 401 -9.42 5.15 13.92
C TRP A 401 -9.85 5.26 12.47
N THR A 402 -10.62 4.27 12.02
CA THR A 402 -11.27 4.25 10.71
C THR A 402 -12.72 3.83 10.88
N ALA A 403 -13.63 4.66 10.36
CA ALA A 403 -15.04 4.36 10.25
C ALA A 403 -15.44 4.27 8.77
N THR A 404 -16.02 3.15 8.33
CA THR A 404 -16.56 2.99 6.98
C THR A 404 -18.06 3.27 6.95
N ASP A 405 -18.60 3.63 5.78
CA ASP A 405 -20.03 4.00 5.62
C ASP A 405 -20.54 4.91 6.74
N SER A 406 -19.77 5.97 7.02
CA SER A 406 -19.96 6.84 8.18
C SER A 406 -20.09 8.31 7.80
N ARG A 407 -20.68 9.10 8.70
CA ARG A 407 -20.86 10.56 8.62
C ARG A 407 -20.49 11.24 9.94
N THR A 408 -20.16 12.53 9.91
CA THR A 408 -19.50 13.27 11.00
C THR A 408 -20.31 14.47 11.51
N ASP A 409 -21.55 14.65 11.05
CA ASP A 409 -22.41 15.80 11.37
C ASP A 409 -23.43 15.54 12.50
N GLN A 410 -23.23 14.48 13.29
CA GLN A 410 -24.07 14.12 14.42
C GLN A 410 -23.32 14.30 15.74
N THR A 411 -24.07 14.30 16.84
CA THR A 411 -23.56 14.51 18.20
C THR A 411 -24.22 13.52 19.15
N ILE A 412 -23.58 13.03 20.21
CA ILE A 412 -24.31 12.49 21.37
C ILE A 412 -24.11 13.44 22.55
N THR A 413 -22.88 13.72 22.92
CA THR A 413 -22.51 14.80 23.86
C THR A 413 -22.08 16.06 23.10
N SER A 414 -21.09 15.93 22.21
CA SER A 414 -20.52 17.05 21.44
C SER A 414 -20.29 16.71 19.97
N ARG A 415 -19.49 15.68 19.68
CA ARG A 415 -19.23 15.14 18.33
C ARG A 415 -19.35 13.63 18.38
N ALA A 416 -20.00 13.04 17.37
CA ALA A 416 -20.14 11.60 17.32
C ALA A 416 -19.97 11.07 15.89
N ILE A 417 -19.18 10.02 15.73
CA ILE A 417 -19.09 9.32 14.46
C ILE A 417 -20.35 8.48 14.28
N THR A 418 -21.07 8.66 13.16
CA THR A 418 -22.31 7.93 12.90
C THR A 418 -22.09 6.92 11.79
N VAL A 419 -22.18 5.64 12.13
CA VAL A 419 -21.96 4.50 11.22
C VAL A 419 -23.30 3.93 10.78
N ARG A 420 -23.43 3.58 9.50
CA ARG A 420 -24.62 2.91 8.96
C ARG A 420 -24.42 1.40 8.83
N ASN A 421 -23.87 0.92 7.72
CA ASN A 421 -23.58 -0.50 7.50
C ASN A 421 -22.07 -0.81 7.56
N GLY A 422 -21.27 0.18 7.97
CA GLY A 422 -19.83 0.04 8.02
C GLY A 422 -19.34 -0.46 9.37
N THR A 423 -18.04 -0.30 9.53
CA THR A 423 -17.24 -0.73 10.69
C THR A 423 -16.65 0.50 11.35
N LEU A 424 -16.46 0.45 12.67
CA LEU A 424 -15.59 1.37 13.40
C LEU A 424 -14.42 0.57 13.95
N SER A 425 -13.19 0.92 13.61
CA SER A 425 -11.99 0.13 13.93
C SER A 425 -10.81 1.00 14.33
N ALA A 426 -10.02 0.53 15.29
CA ALA A 426 -8.77 1.15 15.71
C ALA A 426 -7.57 0.37 15.15
N THR A 427 -6.46 1.06 14.90
CA THR A 427 -5.16 0.41 14.69
C THR A 427 -4.73 -0.37 15.94
N ALA A 428 -3.82 -1.33 15.76
CA ALA A 428 -3.29 -2.12 16.87
C ALA A 428 -2.70 -1.22 17.97
N PHE A 429 -3.08 -1.51 19.21
CA PHE A 429 -2.59 -0.82 20.40
C PHE A 429 -1.97 -1.82 21.37
N ALA A 430 -0.84 -1.46 21.98
CA ALA A 430 0.09 -2.42 22.57
C ALA A 430 -0.13 -2.75 24.05
N GLU A 431 -1.06 -2.07 24.73
CA GLU A 431 -1.21 -2.14 26.18
C GLU A 431 -2.32 -3.11 26.65
N GLY A 432 -2.88 -3.91 25.75
CA GLY A 432 -3.96 -4.85 26.02
C GLY A 432 -5.28 -4.16 26.34
N ILE A 433 -6.29 -4.97 26.68
CA ILE A 433 -7.63 -4.51 27.01
C ILE A 433 -8.28 -5.38 28.09
N GLY A 434 -8.67 -4.73 29.19
CA GLY A 434 -9.37 -5.34 30.31
C GLY A 434 -10.87 -5.14 30.21
N SER A 435 -11.29 -3.92 29.87
CA SER A 435 -12.70 -3.57 29.68
C SER A 435 -12.84 -2.39 28.74
N LEU A 436 -13.93 -2.31 27.99
CA LEU A 436 -14.26 -1.20 27.10
C LEU A 436 -15.64 -0.64 27.42
N THR A 437 -15.77 0.68 27.43
CA THR A 437 -17.03 1.41 27.51
C THR A 437 -17.21 2.27 26.27
N VAL A 438 -18.41 2.29 25.70
CA VAL A 438 -18.76 3.21 24.61
C VAL A 438 -20.21 3.65 24.73
N LYS A 439 -20.51 4.90 24.34
CA LYS A 439 -21.86 5.43 24.27
C LYS A 439 -22.38 5.33 22.84
N THR A 440 -23.59 4.81 22.68
CA THR A 440 -24.24 4.69 21.37
C THR A 440 -25.63 5.31 21.37
N GLN A 441 -26.06 5.82 20.21
CA GLN A 441 -27.42 6.29 19.99
C GLN A 441 -27.84 6.14 18.53
N LEU A 442 -29.04 5.62 18.29
CA LEU A 442 -29.69 5.64 16.98
C LEU A 442 -30.18 7.06 16.67
N LYS A 443 -29.64 7.70 15.64
CA LYS A 443 -29.91 9.12 15.33
C LYS A 443 -31.11 9.36 14.43
N PHE A 444 -31.56 8.34 13.71
CA PHE A 444 -32.62 8.44 12.70
C PHE A 444 -33.69 7.38 12.95
N ALA A 445 -34.82 7.48 12.25
CA ALA A 445 -35.87 6.46 12.32
C ALA A 445 -35.30 5.06 12.00
N GLY A 446 -35.63 4.10 12.86
CA GLY A 446 -35.11 2.73 12.81
C GLY A 446 -35.51 1.95 14.06
N SER A 447 -35.01 0.72 14.17
CA SER A 447 -35.21 -0.16 15.33
C SER A 447 -33.96 -0.23 16.21
N SER A 448 -34.10 -0.61 17.48
CA SER A 448 -32.93 -0.96 18.31
C SER A 448 -32.19 -2.18 17.73
N GLY A 449 -30.92 -2.32 18.09
CA GLY A 449 -30.07 -3.41 17.64
C GLY A 449 -28.72 -3.39 18.34
N SER A 450 -27.72 -4.01 17.74
CA SER A 450 -26.37 -4.06 18.30
C SER A 450 -25.27 -4.17 17.25
N PHE A 451 -24.05 -3.78 17.63
CA PHE A 451 -22.81 -4.14 16.96
C PHE A 451 -22.08 -5.23 17.75
N ASN A 452 -21.32 -6.07 17.06
CA ASN A 452 -20.34 -6.96 17.69
C ASN A 452 -19.09 -6.15 18.05
N LEU A 453 -18.64 -6.22 19.31
CA LEU A 453 -17.32 -5.77 19.71
C LEU A 453 -16.35 -6.94 19.49
N LYS A 454 -15.38 -6.74 18.60
CA LYS A 454 -14.30 -7.70 18.32
C LYS A 454 -12.98 -7.16 18.85
N VAL A 455 -12.19 -8.06 19.44
CA VAL A 455 -10.78 -7.82 19.76
C VAL A 455 -9.96 -8.86 19.02
N ASN A 456 -9.00 -8.41 18.21
CA ASN A 456 -8.18 -9.26 17.34
C ASN A 456 -9.05 -10.20 16.47
N GLY A 457 -10.17 -9.68 15.95
CA GLY A 457 -11.12 -10.41 15.11
C GLY A 457 -12.08 -11.36 15.85
N THR A 458 -11.90 -11.59 17.15
CA THR A 458 -12.79 -12.44 17.96
C THR A 458 -13.85 -11.60 18.66
N THR A 459 -15.13 -11.97 18.55
CA THR A 459 -16.22 -11.28 19.26
C THR A 459 -16.08 -11.48 20.78
N VAL A 460 -15.90 -10.38 21.51
CA VAL A 460 -15.79 -10.37 22.98
C VAL A 460 -17.05 -9.84 23.68
N GLY A 461 -17.99 -9.29 22.92
CA GLY A 461 -19.28 -8.80 23.43
C GLY A 461 -20.13 -8.15 22.35
N THR A 462 -21.30 -7.66 22.74
CA THR A 462 -22.19 -6.88 21.87
C THR A 462 -22.50 -5.52 22.48
N ILE A 463 -22.52 -4.49 21.64
CA ILE A 463 -22.81 -3.11 22.02
C ILE A 463 -24.22 -2.77 21.51
N PRO A 464 -25.23 -2.71 22.40
CA PRO A 464 -26.58 -2.35 22.01
C PRO A 464 -26.65 -0.86 21.64
N TYR A 465 -27.64 -0.51 20.82
CA TYR A 465 -28.04 0.86 20.55
C TYR A 465 -29.56 0.98 20.50
N SER A 466 -30.08 2.15 20.85
CA SER A 466 -31.50 2.50 20.75
C SER A 466 -31.66 4.00 20.46
N SER A 467 -32.89 4.49 20.33
CA SER A 467 -33.15 5.94 20.23
C SER A 467 -32.67 6.72 21.47
N THR A 468 -32.54 6.05 22.61
CA THR A 468 -31.97 6.62 23.84
C THR A 468 -30.47 6.36 23.88
N ALA A 469 -29.69 7.43 24.07
CA ALA A 469 -28.24 7.33 24.24
C ALA A 469 -27.90 6.44 25.44
N THR A 470 -27.08 5.42 25.23
CA THR A 470 -26.77 4.39 26.23
C THR A 470 -25.27 4.14 26.27
N SER A 471 -24.66 4.21 27.46
CA SER A 471 -23.29 3.75 27.69
C SER A 471 -23.28 2.26 28.01
N THR A 472 -22.52 1.48 27.26
CA THR A 472 -22.36 0.04 27.48
C THR A 472 -20.92 -0.26 27.83
N THR A 473 -20.70 -1.06 28.88
CA THR A 473 -19.38 -1.55 29.28
C THR A 473 -19.29 -3.06 29.07
N ILE A 474 -18.29 -3.50 28.32
CA ILE A 474 -17.88 -4.91 28.24
C ILE A 474 -16.68 -5.10 29.17
N SER A 475 -16.87 -5.87 30.23
CA SER A 475 -15.86 -6.16 31.25
C SER A 475 -15.22 -7.53 31.04
N ASN A 476 -14.10 -7.80 31.72
CA ASN A 476 -13.40 -9.09 31.70
C ASN A 476 -12.95 -9.55 30.32
N ILE A 477 -12.57 -8.60 29.46
CA ILE A 477 -11.97 -8.92 28.17
C ILE A 477 -10.59 -9.55 28.41
N ASN A 478 -9.78 -8.92 29.27
CA ASN A 478 -8.51 -9.45 29.82
C ASN A 478 -7.56 -10.03 28.74
N ILE A 479 -7.44 -9.36 27.60
CA ILE A 479 -6.52 -9.73 26.53
C ILE A 479 -5.26 -8.87 26.68
N PRO A 480 -4.10 -9.46 27.03
CA PRO A 480 -2.86 -8.72 27.16
C PRO A 480 -2.21 -8.43 25.81
N GLY A 481 -1.24 -7.51 25.80
CA GLY A 481 -0.41 -7.25 24.62
C GLY A 481 -1.15 -6.49 23.53
N ASN A 482 -0.90 -6.81 22.26
CA ASN A 482 -1.43 -6.03 21.16
C ASN A 482 -2.90 -6.36 20.88
N VAL A 483 -3.74 -5.32 20.81
CA VAL A 483 -5.18 -5.44 20.59
C VAL A 483 -5.63 -4.53 19.45
N ILE A 484 -6.38 -5.10 18.51
CA ILE A 484 -7.14 -4.40 17.48
C ILE A 484 -8.59 -4.45 17.90
N ILE A 485 -9.22 -3.28 18.05
CA ILE A 485 -10.62 -3.16 18.45
C ILE A 485 -11.44 -2.82 17.21
N SER A 486 -12.53 -3.56 16.98
CA SER A 486 -13.51 -3.21 15.96
C SER A 486 -14.95 -3.41 16.42
N PHE A 487 -15.84 -2.54 15.94
CA PHE A 487 -17.28 -2.63 16.03
C PHE A 487 -17.81 -2.98 14.64
N GLU A 488 -18.38 -4.16 14.51
CA GLU A 488 -18.78 -4.75 13.22
C GLU A 488 -20.14 -5.41 13.32
N ASP A 489 -20.61 -6.00 12.21
CA ASP A 489 -21.81 -6.83 12.14
C ASP A 489 -23.05 -6.12 12.71
N ASN A 490 -23.31 -4.91 12.23
CA ASN A 490 -24.52 -4.18 12.62
C ASN A 490 -25.74 -5.04 12.33
N SER A 491 -26.52 -5.36 13.38
CA SER A 491 -27.73 -6.17 13.26
C SER A 491 -28.77 -5.60 12.29
N THR A 492 -28.69 -4.29 12.00
CA THR A 492 -29.56 -3.61 11.04
C THR A 492 -28.76 -2.69 10.13
N THR A 493 -28.52 -3.14 8.90
CA THR A 493 -27.70 -2.45 7.88
C THR A 493 -28.21 -1.06 7.46
N THR A 494 -29.46 -0.72 7.77
CA THR A 494 -30.07 0.58 7.45
C THR A 494 -30.04 1.57 8.62
N ASN A 495 -29.73 1.14 9.84
CA ASN A 495 -29.70 2.01 11.00
C ASN A 495 -28.48 2.92 10.99
N ARG A 496 -28.60 4.11 11.58
CA ARG A 496 -27.53 5.11 11.67
C ARG A 496 -27.20 5.33 13.14
N VAL A 497 -26.10 4.74 13.57
CA VAL A 497 -25.75 4.64 14.99
C VAL A 497 -24.55 5.52 15.25
N ALA A 498 -24.77 6.55 16.07
CA ALA A 498 -23.73 7.40 16.58
C ALA A 498 -22.95 6.66 17.68
N PHE A 499 -21.63 6.79 17.67
CA PHE A 499 -20.69 6.35 18.70
C PHE A 499 -20.01 7.57 19.29
N ASP A 500 -19.91 7.59 20.62
CA ASP A 500 -19.32 8.69 21.39
C ASP A 500 -18.74 8.16 22.72
N ASP A 501 -17.93 8.96 23.39
CA ASP A 501 -17.34 8.69 24.72
C ASP A 501 -16.75 7.26 24.86
N LEU A 502 -15.88 6.86 23.93
CA LEU A 502 -15.26 5.55 23.94
C LEU A 502 -14.06 5.56 24.87
N THR A 503 -14.06 4.68 25.87
CA THR A 503 -12.96 4.50 26.81
C THR A 503 -12.62 3.03 26.98
N TRP A 504 -11.36 2.69 27.24
CA TRP A 504 -11.01 1.37 27.74
C TRP A 504 -9.91 1.40 28.78
N ILE A 505 -9.93 0.38 29.63
CA ILE A 505 -8.91 0.10 30.62
C ILE A 505 -7.97 -0.91 29.99
N CYS A 506 -6.68 -0.58 29.94
CA CYS A 506 -5.64 -1.46 29.44
C CYS A 506 -5.46 -2.71 30.34
N PHE A 507 -4.89 -3.78 29.81
CA PHE A 507 -4.68 -5.02 30.56
C PHE A 507 -3.30 -5.59 30.24
N ALA A 508 -2.50 -5.76 31.29
CA ALA A 508 -1.23 -6.46 31.21
C ALA A 508 -1.28 -7.71 32.11
N THR A 509 -0.66 -8.80 31.66
CA THR A 509 -0.38 -9.93 32.54
C THR A 509 0.68 -9.49 33.56
N LEU A 510 0.45 -9.82 34.85
CA LEU A 510 1.49 -9.72 35.87
C LEU A 510 2.59 -10.73 35.53
N SER A 511 3.59 -10.32 34.76
CA SER A 511 4.83 -11.05 34.59
C SER A 511 5.95 -10.30 35.28
N THR A 512 6.62 -10.95 36.22
CA THR A 512 7.96 -10.52 36.65
C THR A 512 8.91 -10.90 35.53
N GLU A 513 9.66 -9.95 34.99
CA GLU A 513 10.68 -10.27 34.00
C GLU A 513 11.72 -11.20 34.64
N ASN A 514 12.22 -12.18 33.89
CA ASN A 514 13.28 -13.05 34.41
C ASN A 514 14.64 -12.47 34.03
N PHE A 515 15.63 -12.56 34.93
CA PHE A 515 17.02 -12.37 34.49
C PHE A 515 17.41 -13.46 33.49
N THR A 516 18.33 -13.15 32.57
CA THR A 516 18.93 -14.16 31.69
C THR A 516 19.54 -15.29 32.52
N GLU A 517 19.40 -16.53 32.07
CA GLU A 517 20.00 -17.67 32.75
C GLU A 517 21.53 -17.48 32.80
N ASN A 518 22.11 -17.50 34.01
CA ASN A 518 23.55 -17.30 34.35
C ASN A 518 24.01 -15.89 34.74
N THR A 519 23.11 -14.93 34.92
CA THR A 519 23.47 -13.61 35.51
C THR A 519 23.97 -13.72 36.96
N PHE A 520 23.50 -14.74 37.69
CA PHE A 520 23.84 -14.99 39.08
C PHE A 520 24.48 -16.37 39.26
N SER A 521 25.59 -16.45 39.98
CA SER A 521 26.21 -17.71 40.41
C SER A 521 26.29 -17.79 41.94
N ILE A 522 26.21 -19.01 42.49
CA ILE A 522 26.19 -19.25 43.93
C ILE A 522 27.40 -20.12 44.28
N TYR A 523 28.25 -19.63 45.18
CA TYR A 523 29.46 -20.35 45.60
C TYR A 523 29.73 -20.22 47.12
N PRO A 524 30.07 -21.32 47.82
CA PRO A 524 29.99 -22.70 47.36
C PRO A 524 28.53 -23.19 47.27
N ASN A 525 28.24 -24.10 46.35
CA ASN A 525 26.96 -24.82 46.27
C ASN A 525 27.25 -26.27 45.83
N PRO A 526 27.17 -27.28 46.72
CA PRO A 526 26.60 -27.24 48.07
C PRO A 526 27.35 -26.37 49.08
N SER A 527 26.63 -25.79 50.06
CA SER A 527 27.18 -24.94 51.13
C SER A 527 26.92 -25.53 52.51
N ASN A 528 27.59 -25.04 53.55
CA ASN A 528 27.31 -25.36 54.96
C ASN A 528 26.34 -24.36 55.61
N GLY A 529 25.52 -23.67 54.82
CA GLY A 529 24.69 -22.54 55.29
C GLY A 529 25.33 -21.17 55.08
N ASN A 530 26.60 -21.10 54.65
CA ASN A 530 27.22 -19.84 54.23
C ASN A 530 27.61 -19.92 52.75
N PHE A 531 27.09 -18.99 51.94
CA PHE A 531 27.36 -18.92 50.51
C PHE A 531 27.38 -17.48 50.01
N ARG A 532 28.02 -17.26 48.86
CA ARG A 532 28.09 -15.98 48.17
C ARG A 532 27.27 -16.01 46.89
N ILE A 533 26.60 -14.90 46.59
CA ILE A 533 25.91 -14.65 45.32
C ILE A 533 26.81 -13.75 44.47
N GLU A 534 27.31 -14.23 43.34
CA GLU A 534 28.12 -13.43 42.41
C GLU A 534 27.27 -12.96 41.24
N TYR A 535 27.33 -11.66 40.94
CA TYR A 535 26.57 -11.00 39.89
C TYR A 535 27.28 -9.72 39.43
N ASP A 536 26.87 -9.17 38.28
CA ASP A 536 27.41 -7.91 37.76
C ASP A 536 27.05 -6.72 38.68
N PRO A 537 28.04 -5.96 39.21
CA PRO A 537 27.78 -4.78 40.03
C PRO A 537 26.84 -3.74 39.40
N ALA A 538 26.71 -3.71 38.07
CA ALA A 538 25.79 -2.82 37.36
C ALA A 538 24.30 -3.11 37.68
N ILE A 539 23.97 -4.30 38.20
CA ILE A 539 22.61 -4.67 38.62
C ILE A 539 22.19 -3.91 39.89
N GLY A 540 23.14 -3.42 40.68
CA GLY A 540 22.85 -2.68 41.91
C GLY A 540 22.38 -3.58 43.06
N ASN A 541 21.48 -3.06 43.90
CA ASN A 541 21.04 -3.76 45.11
C ASN A 541 20.00 -4.83 44.78
N ILE A 542 20.12 -5.99 45.41
CA ILE A 542 19.23 -7.14 45.20
C ILE A 542 18.42 -7.45 46.46
N ASN A 543 17.31 -8.17 46.30
CA ASN A 543 16.59 -8.83 47.38
C ASN A 543 16.72 -10.34 47.21
N VAL A 544 16.78 -11.05 48.34
CA VAL A 544 17.04 -12.48 48.39
C VAL A 544 16.00 -13.14 49.29
N GLU A 545 15.30 -14.13 48.76
CA GLU A 545 14.37 -14.98 49.49
C GLU A 545 14.79 -16.45 49.32
N ILE A 546 14.72 -17.27 50.37
CA ILE A 546 14.95 -18.72 50.28
C ILE A 546 13.66 -19.45 50.64
N PHE A 547 13.30 -20.42 49.82
CA PHE A 547 12.15 -21.27 50.00
C PHE A 547 12.58 -22.73 50.19
N SER A 548 11.86 -23.46 51.05
CA SER A 548 12.00 -24.91 51.16
C SER A 548 11.51 -25.61 49.88
N ALA A 549 11.82 -26.90 49.72
CA ALA A 549 11.37 -27.70 48.58
C ALA A 549 9.83 -27.76 48.42
N ILE A 550 9.07 -27.45 49.48
CA ILE A 550 7.60 -27.38 49.46
C ILE A 550 7.07 -25.94 49.29
N GLY A 551 7.94 -24.96 49.02
CA GLY A 551 7.57 -23.57 48.73
C GLY A 551 7.38 -22.67 49.97
N GLN A 552 7.73 -23.12 51.17
CA GLN A 552 7.67 -22.26 52.37
C GLN A 552 8.87 -21.31 52.40
N LYS A 553 8.65 -20.00 52.56
CA LYS A 553 9.73 -19.03 52.77
C LYS A 553 10.40 -19.26 54.13
N VAL A 554 11.72 -19.44 54.12
CA VAL A 554 12.55 -19.76 55.29
C VAL A 554 13.65 -18.73 55.56
N PHE A 555 13.92 -17.83 54.61
CA PHE A 555 14.89 -16.74 54.76
C PHE A 555 14.51 -15.56 53.85
N GLU A 556 14.82 -14.35 54.27
CA GLU A 556 14.65 -13.13 53.48
C GLU A 556 15.68 -12.07 53.87
N LYS A 557 16.20 -11.35 52.87
CA LYS A 557 17.05 -10.17 53.04
C LYS A 557 16.78 -9.20 51.89
N GLN A 558 16.57 -7.92 52.20
CA GLN A 558 16.14 -6.90 51.23
C GLN A 558 17.25 -5.85 51.04
N ASN A 559 17.33 -5.29 49.84
CA ASN A 559 18.16 -4.15 49.45
C ASN A 559 19.66 -4.33 49.79
N ILE A 560 20.21 -5.50 49.45
CA ILE A 560 21.58 -5.85 49.79
C ILE A 560 22.54 -5.58 48.65
N ASN A 561 23.73 -5.10 49.01
CA ASN A 561 24.93 -5.05 48.19
C ASN A 561 26.01 -6.04 48.67
N ASP A 562 25.86 -6.56 49.89
CA ASP A 562 26.71 -7.62 50.42
C ASP A 562 26.31 -8.96 49.79
N THR A 563 27.27 -9.54 49.09
CA THR A 563 27.11 -10.79 48.35
C THR A 563 27.12 -12.01 49.25
N ASN A 564 27.51 -11.89 50.53
CA ASN A 564 27.57 -13.00 51.47
C ASN A 564 26.24 -13.23 52.18
N ILE A 565 25.75 -14.47 52.14
CA ILE A 565 24.53 -14.91 52.79
C ILE A 565 24.88 -16.00 53.80
N SER A 566 24.41 -15.80 55.03
CA SER A 566 24.57 -16.73 56.16
C SER A 566 23.20 -17.16 56.67
N THR A 567 22.92 -18.44 56.55
CA THR A 567 21.66 -19.09 56.92
C THR A 567 21.90 -20.06 58.08
N ASN A 568 22.33 -19.53 59.23
CA ASN A 568 22.82 -20.31 60.39
C ASN A 568 21.81 -21.31 61.00
N ASN A 569 20.58 -21.38 60.50
CA ASN A 569 19.49 -22.18 61.06
C ASN A 569 18.75 -23.07 60.04
N LEU A 570 19.24 -23.22 58.80
CA LEU A 570 18.61 -24.11 57.82
C LEU A 570 19.08 -25.56 58.02
N GLN A 571 18.14 -26.50 57.99
CA GLN A 571 18.45 -27.94 58.02
C GLN A 571 19.12 -28.38 56.72
N LYS A 572 19.78 -29.55 56.74
CA LYS A 572 20.37 -30.15 55.55
C LYS A 572 19.28 -30.45 54.52
N GLY A 573 19.46 -30.01 53.28
CA GLY A 573 18.44 -30.18 52.25
C GLY A 573 18.62 -29.31 51.01
N ILE A 574 17.64 -29.41 50.11
CA ILE A 574 17.55 -28.62 48.87
C ILE A 574 16.59 -27.46 49.09
N TYR A 575 17.01 -26.27 48.67
CA TYR A 575 16.23 -25.04 48.75
C TYR A 575 16.22 -24.30 47.42
N LEU A 576 15.25 -23.40 47.26
CA LEU A 576 15.12 -22.50 46.12
C LEU A 576 15.47 -21.08 46.58
N LEU A 577 16.54 -20.52 46.03
CA LEU A 577 16.98 -19.15 46.23
C LEU A 577 16.36 -18.27 45.15
N LYS A 578 15.43 -17.39 45.51
CA LYS A 578 14.88 -16.37 44.64
C LYS A 578 15.64 -15.07 44.85
N ILE A 579 16.15 -14.50 43.77
CA ILE A 579 16.85 -13.22 43.76
C ILE A 579 16.00 -12.25 42.94
N THR A 580 15.73 -11.05 43.46
CA THR A 580 14.99 -10.01 42.76
C THR A 580 15.74 -8.69 42.75
N ASN A 581 15.58 -7.91 41.69
CA ASN A 581 15.99 -6.51 41.64
C ASN A 581 15.00 -5.78 40.72
N ASP A 582 14.39 -4.73 41.26
CA ASP A 582 13.19 -4.07 40.73
C ASP A 582 12.09 -5.07 40.29
N SER A 583 11.75 -5.09 39.01
CA SER A 583 10.73 -5.97 38.41
C SER A 583 11.29 -7.32 37.91
N LYS A 584 12.60 -7.54 38.03
CA LYS A 584 13.29 -8.74 37.53
C LYS A 584 13.52 -9.76 38.65
N SER A 585 13.36 -11.05 38.34
CA SER A 585 13.64 -12.14 39.28
C SER A 585 14.34 -13.34 38.66
N ILE A 586 15.05 -14.13 39.46
CA ILE A 586 15.60 -15.42 39.07
C ILE A 586 15.54 -16.39 40.24
N VAL A 587 15.32 -17.67 39.96
CA VAL A 587 15.35 -18.74 40.96
C VAL A 587 16.53 -19.66 40.69
N LYS A 588 17.34 -19.91 41.72
CA LYS A 588 18.48 -20.84 41.68
C LYS A 588 18.33 -21.90 42.76
N LYS A 589 18.71 -23.13 42.44
CA LYS A 589 18.76 -24.22 43.41
C LYS A 589 20.00 -24.09 44.28
N ILE A 590 19.85 -24.16 45.60
CA ILE A 590 20.96 -24.26 46.55
C ILE A 590 20.83 -25.53 47.38
N VAL A 591 21.97 -26.09 47.79
CA VAL A 591 22.06 -27.29 48.62
C VAL A 591 22.78 -26.93 49.92
N ILE A 592 22.17 -27.26 51.07
CA ILE A 592 22.74 -27.09 52.41
C ILE A 592 23.17 -28.47 52.93
N ASN A 593 24.44 -28.63 53.27
CA ASN A 593 25.09 -29.89 53.67
C ASN A 593 25.29 -30.07 55.17
#